data_AF-A0A2D4NDE0-F1
#
_entry.id   AF-A0A2D4NDE0-F1
#
_cell.length_a   1.000
_cell.length_b   1.000
_cell.length_c   1.000
_cell.angle_alpha   90.00
_cell.angle_beta   90.00
_cell.angle_gamma   90.00
#
_symmetry.space_group_name_H-M   'P 1'
#
loop_
_entity.id
_entity.type
_entity.pdbx_description
1 polymer ?
#
loop_
_entity_poly.entity_id
_entity_poly.type
_entity_poly.pdbx_seq_one_letter_code
_entity_poly.pdbx_strand_id
1 'polypeptide(L)'
;CMLGNRTLSRDQFDICAKTTVVDNVTVPTNLTNLFCPGYNTTSGHCDEYFHLNNVTEVVGIPGAASGILKDNVWGNYLEKGEILERAACPSADVVGNKNNLHLYVYADIATSFTVLVGIFFPSVTG
;
A
#
# COMPACT_ATOMS: atom_id res chain seq x y z
N CYS A 1 6.06 -1.13 0.91
CA CYS A 1 5.55 -2.51 1.08
C CYS A 1 4.18 -2.58 0.41
N MET A 2 3.87 -3.63 -0.32
CA MET A 2 2.60 -3.80 -1.02
C MET A 2 1.85 -5.00 -0.45
N LEU A 3 0.54 -4.86 -0.25
CA LEU A 3 -0.37 -5.97 0.04
C LEU A 3 -1.31 -6.13 -1.16
N GLY A 4 -1.10 -7.19 -1.96
CA GLY A 4 -1.75 -7.30 -3.26
C GLY A 4 -1.40 -6.09 -4.13
N ASN A 5 -2.41 -5.31 -4.50
CA ASN A 5 -2.27 -4.08 -5.27
C ASN A 5 -2.25 -2.80 -4.42
N ARG A 6 -2.47 -2.88 -3.11
CA ARG A 6 -2.56 -1.71 -2.21
C ARG A 6 -1.22 -1.39 -1.54
N THR A 7 -0.93 -0.09 -1.44
CA THR A 7 0.28 0.42 -0.79
C THR A 7 0.08 0.54 0.71
N LEU A 8 1.00 -0.05 1.50
CA LEU A 8 1.00 0.04 2.96
C LEU A 8 1.92 1.16 3.45
N SER A 9 1.49 1.86 4.51
CA SER A 9 2.37 2.79 5.23
C SER A 9 3.40 2.01 6.05
N ARG A 10 4.69 2.38 5.93
CA ARG A 10 5.79 1.70 6.64
C ARG A 10 5.98 2.22 8.08
N ASP A 11 5.21 3.19 8.53
CA ASP A 11 5.44 3.84 9.83
C ASP A 11 5.24 2.91 11.04
N GLN A 12 4.46 1.84 10.88
CA GLN A 12 4.07 0.95 11.98
C GLN A 12 4.75 -0.43 11.92
N PHE A 13 5.59 -0.71 10.92
CA PHE A 13 6.27 -2.00 10.81
C PHE A 13 7.59 -1.92 10.03
N ASP A 14 8.55 -2.74 10.44
CA ASP A 14 9.88 -2.75 9.81
C ASP A 14 10.01 -3.77 8.67
N ILE A 15 9.39 -4.94 8.83
CA ILE A 15 9.52 -6.10 7.95
C ILE A 15 8.31 -6.21 7.03
N CYS A 16 8.54 -6.16 5.71
CA CYS A 16 7.51 -6.34 4.68
C CYS A 16 7.25 -7.82 4.37
N ALA A 17 6.82 -8.57 5.37
CA ALA A 17 6.44 -9.99 5.22
C ALA A 17 5.37 -10.35 6.26
N LYS A 18 4.60 -11.43 6.02
CA LYS A 18 3.61 -11.93 7.00
C LYS A 18 4.28 -12.64 8.19
N THR A 19 5.37 -13.35 7.92
CA THR A 19 6.13 -14.10 8.93
C THR A 19 7.63 -13.84 8.73
N THR A 20 8.38 -14.02 9.81
CA THR A 20 9.84 -14.00 9.80
C THR A 20 10.39 -15.17 10.61
N VAL A 21 11.63 -15.55 10.38
CA VAL A 21 12.29 -16.63 11.12
C VAL A 21 13.19 -15.99 12.18
N VAL A 22 12.91 -16.27 13.45
CA VAL A 22 13.73 -15.89 14.60
C VAL A 22 14.08 -17.16 15.35
N ASP A 23 15.37 -17.42 15.56
CA ASP A 23 15.86 -18.62 16.26
C ASP A 23 15.29 -19.95 15.73
N ASN A 24 15.25 -20.11 14.39
CA ASN A 24 14.67 -21.27 13.68
C ASN A 24 13.17 -21.49 13.91
N VAL A 25 12.46 -20.52 14.47
CA VAL A 25 11.00 -20.55 14.64
C VAL A 25 10.36 -19.50 13.74
N THR A 26 9.32 -19.90 13.02
CA THR A 26 8.50 -18.98 12.21
C THR A 26 7.56 -18.21 13.12
N VAL A 27 7.78 -16.90 13.24
CA VAL A 27 6.96 -16.00 14.06
C VAL A 27 6.22 -14.99 13.17
N PRO A 28 4.99 -14.58 13.55
CA PRO A 28 4.29 -13.51 12.85
C PRO A 28 5.05 -12.19 13.01
N THR A 29 5.06 -11.38 11.95
CA THR A 29 5.65 -10.03 11.98
C THR A 29 4.69 -9.03 12.64
N ASN A 30 5.19 -7.83 12.95
CA ASN A 30 4.34 -6.74 13.43
C ASN A 30 3.21 -6.41 12.43
N LEU A 31 3.50 -6.52 11.13
CA LEU A 31 2.50 -6.35 10.06
C LEU A 31 1.32 -7.32 10.23
N THR A 32 1.58 -8.60 10.49
CA THR A 32 0.51 -9.57 10.75
C THR A 32 -0.29 -9.22 11.99
N ASN A 33 0.34 -8.72 13.05
CA ASN A 33 -0.38 -8.33 14.27
C ASN A 33 -1.33 -7.15 14.04
N LEU A 34 -0.99 -6.23 13.12
CA LEU A 34 -1.85 -5.09 12.76
C LEU A 34 -3.11 -5.53 12.01
N PHE A 35 -3.00 -6.50 11.09
CA PHE A 35 -4.13 -6.99 10.29
C PHE A 35 -4.87 -8.18 10.92
N CYS A 36 -4.25 -8.88 11.87
CA CYS A 36 -4.78 -10.03 12.59
C CYS A 36 -4.57 -9.83 14.10
N PRO A 37 -5.35 -8.97 14.76
CA PRO A 37 -5.27 -8.82 16.21
C PRO A 37 -5.62 -10.14 16.88
N GLY A 38 -4.70 -10.65 17.71
CA GLY A 38 -4.86 -11.94 18.37
C GLY A 38 -4.51 -13.15 17.48
N TYR A 39 -3.57 -13.03 16.54
CA TYR A 39 -3.05 -14.17 15.75
C TYR A 39 -2.71 -15.42 16.59
N ASN A 40 -2.30 -15.23 17.85
CA ASN A 40 -1.96 -16.32 18.78
C ASN A 40 -3.17 -17.01 19.42
N THR A 41 -4.40 -16.50 19.25
CA THR A 41 -5.62 -17.13 19.74
C THR A 41 -6.36 -17.82 18.59
N THR A 42 -6.96 -18.97 18.87
CA THR A 42 -7.67 -19.83 17.89
C THR A 42 -8.87 -19.17 17.19
N SER A 43 -9.19 -17.92 17.53
CA SER A 43 -10.29 -17.12 17.00
C SER A 43 -9.84 -15.74 16.50
N GLY A 44 -8.57 -15.57 16.13
CA GLY A 44 -8.05 -14.31 15.60
C GLY A 44 -8.76 -13.94 14.28
N HIS A 45 -9.62 -12.93 14.32
CA HIS A 45 -10.28 -12.42 13.12
C HIS A 45 -9.28 -11.61 12.30
N CYS A 46 -8.66 -12.26 11.31
CA CYS A 46 -7.85 -11.58 10.31
C CYS A 46 -8.72 -10.79 9.34
N ASP A 47 -8.15 -9.71 8.81
CA ASP A 47 -8.67 -9.03 7.63
C ASP A 47 -8.67 -9.98 6.42
N GLU A 48 -9.81 -10.08 5.73
CA GLU A 48 -10.01 -11.01 4.62
C GLU A 48 -9.09 -10.67 3.43
N TYR A 49 -8.92 -9.38 3.13
CA TYR A 49 -8.02 -8.93 2.08
C TYR A 49 -6.56 -9.26 2.43
N PHE A 50 -6.15 -9.11 3.70
CA PHE A 50 -4.83 -9.54 4.16
C PHE A 50 -4.62 -11.05 4.08
N HIS A 51 -5.66 -11.85 4.34
CA HIS A 51 -5.56 -13.31 4.25
C HIS A 51 -5.38 -13.78 2.80
N LEU A 52 -6.18 -13.23 1.87
CA LEU A 52 -6.23 -13.65 0.47
C LEU A 52 -5.09 -13.09 -0.40
N ASN A 53 -4.49 -11.96 -0.01
CA ASN A 53 -3.44 -11.32 -0.81
C ASN A 53 -2.04 -11.56 -0.26
N ASN A 54 -1.06 -11.60 -1.16
CA ASN A 54 0.34 -11.72 -0.79
C ASN A 54 0.94 -10.37 -0.44
N VAL A 55 1.88 -10.38 0.52
CA VAL A 55 2.71 -9.22 0.84
C VAL A 55 3.96 -9.28 -0.02
N THR A 56 4.27 -8.20 -0.71
CA THR A 56 5.46 -8.08 -1.56
C THR A 56 6.22 -6.81 -1.27
N GLU A 57 7.55 -6.92 -1.22
CA GLU A 57 8.43 -5.76 -1.18
C GLU A 57 8.81 -5.37 -2.62
N VAL A 58 8.65 -4.09 -2.94
CA VAL A 58 8.95 -3.57 -4.28
C VAL A 58 9.88 -2.37 -4.16
N VAL A 59 10.82 -2.28 -5.10
CA VAL A 59 11.79 -1.20 -5.18
C VAL A 59 11.07 0.11 -5.55
N GLY A 60 11.19 1.13 -4.69
CA GLY A 60 10.58 2.44 -4.94
C GLY A 60 11.27 3.25 -6.03
N ILE A 61 12.58 3.06 -6.21
CA ILE A 61 13.37 3.73 -7.25
C ILE A 61 14.11 2.66 -8.07
N PRO A 62 13.48 2.09 -9.11
CA PRO A 62 14.08 1.04 -9.92
C PRO A 62 15.18 1.55 -10.87
N GLY A 63 15.33 2.87 -11.02
CA GLY A 63 16.32 3.52 -11.88
C GLY A 63 15.83 3.76 -13.31
N ALA A 64 16.53 4.63 -14.05
CA ALA A 64 16.11 5.10 -15.37
C ALA A 64 16.10 3.99 -16.45
N ALA A 65 16.95 2.96 -16.30
CA ALA A 65 17.02 1.85 -17.24
C ALA A 65 15.89 0.81 -17.10
N SER A 66 15.03 0.93 -16.08
CA SER A 66 13.99 -0.06 -15.75
C SER A 66 12.80 -0.09 -16.71
N GLY A 67 12.63 0.94 -17.56
CA GLY A 67 11.45 1.07 -18.41
C GLY A 67 10.18 1.52 -17.68
N ILE A 68 10.28 1.88 -16.39
CA ILE A 68 9.16 2.31 -15.53
C ILE A 68 8.40 3.54 -16.06
N LEU A 69 8.99 4.28 -17.01
CA LEU A 69 8.34 5.42 -17.65
C LEU A 69 7.02 5.02 -18.32
N LYS A 70 6.96 3.84 -18.98
CA LYS A 70 5.75 3.38 -19.68
C LYS A 70 4.56 3.20 -18.74
N ASP A 71 4.83 2.80 -17.50
CA ASP A 71 3.81 2.56 -16.48
C ASP A 71 3.31 3.88 -15.85
N ASN A 72 4.02 4.99 -16.04
CA ASN A 72 3.71 6.30 -15.44
C ASN A 72 3.32 7.38 -16.46
N VAL A 73 3.11 7.03 -17.74
CA VAL A 73 2.70 8.01 -18.77
C VAL A 73 1.28 8.52 -18.54
N TRP A 74 0.42 7.68 -17.99
CA TRP A 74 -1.00 8.00 -17.81
C TRP A 74 -1.24 8.69 -16.48
N GLY A 75 -2.12 9.68 -16.48
CA GLY A 75 -2.52 10.39 -15.27
C GLY A 75 -3.39 9.52 -14.37
N ASN A 76 -3.10 9.55 -13.06
CA ASN A 76 -3.93 8.94 -12.03
C ASN A 76 -4.55 10.04 -11.17
N TYR A 77 -5.83 10.33 -11.43
CA TYR A 77 -6.61 11.30 -10.65
C TYR A 77 -7.44 10.54 -9.64
N LEU A 78 -7.21 10.81 -8.35
CA LEU A 78 -7.84 10.12 -7.24
C LEU A 78 -8.75 11.07 -6.46
N GLU A 79 -9.82 10.49 -5.89
CA GLU A 79 -10.67 11.20 -4.94
C GLU A 79 -10.07 11.16 -3.53
N LYS A 80 -10.50 12.10 -2.67
CA LYS A 80 -10.03 12.15 -1.29
C LYS A 80 -10.41 10.87 -0.54
N GLY A 81 -9.42 10.22 0.07
CA GLY A 81 -9.57 9.00 0.86
C GLY A 81 -9.48 7.70 0.05
N GLU A 82 -9.26 7.78 -1.26
CA GLU A 82 -9.01 6.61 -2.10
C GLU A 82 -7.63 6.00 -1.81
N ILE A 83 -7.54 4.66 -1.75
CA ILE A 83 -6.29 3.95 -1.45
C ILE A 83 -5.38 3.99 -2.68
N LEU A 84 -4.08 4.22 -2.46
CA LEU A 84 -3.10 4.20 -3.53
C LEU A 84 -2.81 2.77 -3.99
N GLU A 85 -3.33 2.42 -5.16
CA GLU A 85 -3.18 1.10 -5.78
C GLU A 85 -2.22 1.12 -6.98
N ARG A 86 -1.58 -0.02 -7.24
CA ARG A 86 -0.69 -0.23 -8.38
C ARG A 86 -1.20 -1.31 -9.31
N ALA A 87 -1.54 -0.93 -10.54
CA ALA A 87 -2.15 -1.82 -11.54
C ALA A 87 -1.32 -3.05 -11.92
N ALA A 88 0.01 -2.96 -11.85
CA ALA A 88 0.91 -4.07 -12.19
C ALA A 88 0.98 -5.18 -11.11
N CYS A 89 0.28 -5.03 -9.98
CA CYS A 89 0.27 -6.00 -8.90
C CYS A 89 -1.01 -6.86 -8.92
N PRO A 90 -0.91 -8.19 -8.78
CA PRO A 90 -2.08 -9.05 -8.67
C PRO A 90 -2.76 -8.84 -7.30
N SER A 91 -4.10 -8.78 -7.31
CA SER A 91 -4.93 -8.74 -6.11
C SER A 91 -6.21 -9.53 -6.28
N ALA A 92 -6.68 -10.14 -5.20
CA ALA A 92 -8.02 -10.69 -5.11
C ALA A 92 -9.03 -9.54 -4.95
N ASP A 93 -10.15 -9.63 -5.69
CA ASP A 93 -11.23 -8.65 -5.66
C ASP A 93 -12.12 -8.86 -4.42
N VAL A 94 -11.61 -8.39 -3.27
CA VAL A 94 -12.30 -8.45 -1.98
C VAL A 94 -12.26 -7.09 -1.32
N VAL A 95 -13.39 -6.69 -0.74
CA VAL A 95 -13.50 -5.44 0.01
C VAL A 95 -12.72 -5.58 1.31
N GLY A 96 -11.63 -4.81 1.46
CA GLY A 96 -10.85 -4.79 2.69
C GLY A 96 -11.63 -4.15 3.85
N ASN A 97 -11.23 -4.43 5.09
CA ASN A 97 -11.89 -3.84 6.25
C ASN A 97 -11.55 -2.34 6.35
N LYS A 98 -12.58 -1.48 6.36
CA LYS A 98 -12.43 -0.02 6.49
C LYS A 98 -11.75 0.41 7.80
N ASN A 99 -11.78 -0.42 8.84
CA ASN A 99 -11.09 -0.12 10.10
C ASN A 99 -9.55 -0.08 9.95
N ASN A 100 -9.02 -0.77 8.94
CA ASN A 100 -7.59 -0.87 8.67
C ASN A 100 -7.09 0.24 7.72
N LEU A 101 -7.91 1.24 7.39
CA LEU A 101 -7.55 2.30 6.44
C LEU A 101 -6.28 3.05 6.84
N HIS A 102 -6.04 3.21 8.14
CA HIS A 102 -4.84 3.86 8.70
C HIS A 102 -3.52 3.12 8.40
N LEU A 103 -3.58 1.85 7.99
CA LEU A 103 -2.41 1.04 7.58
C LEU A 103 -2.07 1.22 6.10
N TYR A 104 -2.98 1.81 5.32
CA TYR A 104 -2.83 2.05 3.90
C TYR A 104 -2.43 3.50 3.62
N VAL A 105 -1.76 3.71 2.49
CA VAL A 105 -1.53 5.05 1.95
C VAL A 105 -2.74 5.43 1.10
N TYR A 106 -3.32 6.60 1.35
CA TYR A 106 -4.50 7.11 0.66
C TYR A 106 -4.30 8.54 0.16
N ALA A 107 -5.12 8.96 -0.79
CA ALA A 107 -5.10 10.32 -1.34
C ALA A 107 -5.64 11.34 -0.31
N ASP A 108 -4.81 12.33 0.05
CA ASP A 108 -5.17 13.35 1.04
C ASP A 108 -6.19 14.37 0.49
N ILE A 109 -6.10 14.68 -0.80
CA ILE A 109 -6.98 15.60 -1.51
C ILE A 109 -7.45 14.99 -2.83
N ALA A 110 -8.63 15.41 -3.28
CA ALA A 110 -9.10 15.09 -4.62
C ALA A 110 -8.24 15.84 -5.66
N THR A 111 -7.82 15.14 -6.71
CA THR A 111 -6.93 15.69 -7.74
C THR A 111 -7.61 15.79 -9.09
N SER A 112 -7.32 16.85 -9.82
CA SER A 112 -7.77 17.05 -11.20
C SER A 112 -6.75 17.88 -11.97
N PHE A 113 -6.84 17.87 -13.30
CA PHE A 113 -5.94 18.66 -14.15
C PHE A 113 -5.92 20.15 -13.75
N THR A 114 -7.08 20.75 -13.53
CA THR A 114 -7.18 22.18 -13.19
C THR A 114 -6.59 22.50 -11.82
N VAL A 115 -6.78 21.62 -10.82
CA VAL A 115 -6.18 21.77 -9.50
C VAL A 115 -4.65 21.72 -9.58
N LEU A 116 -4.09 20.75 -10.32
CA LEU A 116 -2.64 20.62 -10.47
C LEU A 116 -2.00 21.82 -11.19
N VAL A 117 -2.66 22.35 -12.24
CA VAL A 117 -2.22 23.58 -12.91
C VAL A 117 -2.20 24.75 -11.92
N GLY A 118 -3.25 24.90 -11.10
CA GLY A 118 -3.32 25.94 -10.08
C GLY A 118 -2.22 25.84 -9.02
N ILE A 119 -1.86 24.62 -8.60
CA ILE A 119 -0.76 24.39 -7.63
C ILE A 119 0.61 24.69 -8.25
N PHE A 120 0.82 24.35 -9.52
CA PHE A 120 2.10 24.55 -10.19
C PHE A 120 2.34 26.02 -10.60
N PHE A 121 1.28 26.76 -10.91
CA PHE A 121 1.34 28.11 -11.47
C PHE A 121 2.23 29.12 -10.71
N PRO A 122 2.23 29.18 -9.36
CA PRO A 122 3.11 30.09 -8.62
C PRO A 122 4.60 29.87 -8.89
N SER A 123 5.01 28.70 -9.39
CA SER A 123 6.41 28.37 -9.70
C SER A 123 6.97 29.14 -10.89
N VAL A 124 6.11 29.72 -11.74
CA VAL A 124 6.50 30.48 -12.94
C VAL A 124 6.21 31.99 -12.82
N THR A 125 5.62 32.40 -11.70
CA THR A 125 5.38 33.82 -11.38
C THR A 125 6.35 34.23 -10.28
N GLY A 126 7.42 34.93 -10.67
CA GLY A 126 8.46 35.44 -9.75
C GLY A 126 7.94 36.56 -8.87
#